data_AF-A0A953QDZ8-F1
#
_entry.id   AF-A0A953QDZ8-F1
#
_cell.length_a   1.000
_cell.length_b   1.000
_cell.length_c   1.000
_cell.angle_alpha   90.00
_cell.angle_beta   90.00
_cell.angle_gamma   90.00
#
_symmetry.space_group_name_H-M   'P 1'
#
loop_
_entity.id
_entity.type
_entity.pdbx_description
1 polymer ?
#
loop_
_entity_poly.entity_id
_entity_poly.type
_entity_poly.pdbx_seq_one_letter_code
_entity_poly.pdbx_strand_id
1 'polypeptide(L)'
;MGIRRGIVYKFRKSLRKRGVAGTVKECFRVAPLLFMKMTPSWRRHKAEQRKFDSERGLITESLIFLDDMEIPGPNAALGSAYQATAVGDIEGVLDELALDYSGYTFIDIGCGLGRPLFAAAEYPFRRIVGVEFAPDLHALA
;
A
#
# COMPACT_ATOMS: atom_id res chain seq x y z
N MET A 1 -3.42 -16.46 -7.67
CA MET A 1 -4.49 -16.84 -6.71
C MET A 1 -5.80 -16.15 -7.15
N GLY A 2 -6.84 -16.89 -7.53
CA GLY A 2 -8.00 -16.31 -8.27
C GLY A 2 -8.93 -15.40 -7.44
N ILE A 3 -9.38 -14.29 -8.06
CA ILE A 3 -10.21 -13.21 -7.48
C ILE A 3 -11.43 -13.74 -6.68
N ARG A 4 -12.11 -14.79 -7.20
CA ARG A 4 -13.28 -15.40 -6.54
C ARG A 4 -12.96 -16.06 -5.19
N ARG A 5 -11.78 -16.68 -5.03
CA ARG A 5 -11.37 -17.33 -3.78
C ARG A 5 -11.10 -16.29 -2.68
N GLY A 6 -10.55 -15.13 -3.04
CA GLY A 6 -10.27 -14.04 -2.10
C GLY A 6 -11.52 -13.39 -1.53
N ILE A 7 -12.56 -13.17 -2.36
CA ILE A 7 -13.84 -12.59 -1.91
C ILE A 7 -14.54 -13.53 -0.92
N VAL A 8 -14.63 -14.83 -1.26
CA VAL A 8 -15.25 -15.82 -0.37
C VAL A 8 -14.49 -15.95 0.95
N TYR A 9 -13.15 -15.97 0.90
CA TYR A 9 -12.32 -15.97 2.11
C TYR A 9 -12.59 -14.75 2.99
N LYS A 10 -12.55 -13.54 2.43
CA LYS A 10 -12.79 -12.29 3.18
C LYS A 10 -14.21 -12.24 3.76
N PHE A 11 -15.20 -12.72 3.02
CA PHE A 11 -16.57 -12.79 3.49
C PHE A 11 -16.73 -13.76 4.67
N ARG A 12 -16.18 -14.99 4.55
CA ARG A 12 -16.17 -15.98 5.65
C ARG A 12 -15.38 -15.48 6.87
N LYS A 13 -14.24 -14.83 6.66
CA LYS A 13 -13.43 -14.19 7.72
C LYS A 13 -14.25 -13.11 8.44
N SER A 14 -14.98 -12.28 7.70
CA SER A 14 -15.88 -11.26 8.27
C SER A 14 -17.01 -11.88 9.11
N LEU A 15 -17.69 -12.89 8.57
CA LEU A 15 -18.77 -13.59 9.28
C LEU A 15 -18.27 -14.22 10.58
N ARG A 16 -17.10 -14.87 10.55
CA ARG A 16 -16.48 -15.46 11.75
C ARG A 16 -16.11 -14.41 12.79
N LYS A 17 -15.60 -13.24 12.37
CA LYS A 17 -15.10 -12.19 13.28
C LYS A 17 -16.23 -11.32 13.85
N ARG A 18 -17.33 -11.11 13.11
CA ARG A 18 -18.36 -10.10 13.42
C ARG A 18 -19.80 -10.60 13.40
N GLY A 19 -20.03 -11.88 13.07
CA GLY A 19 -21.36 -12.42 12.84
C GLY A 19 -22.06 -11.81 11.62
N VAL A 20 -23.32 -12.20 11.41
CA VAL A 20 -24.14 -11.74 10.27
C VAL A 20 -24.48 -10.27 10.40
N ALA A 21 -25.10 -9.86 11.52
CA ALA A 21 -25.51 -8.47 11.74
C ALA A 21 -24.32 -7.49 11.69
N GLY A 22 -23.18 -7.85 12.29
CA GLY A 22 -21.96 -7.04 12.25
C GLY A 22 -21.36 -6.95 10.85
N THR A 23 -21.42 -8.03 10.05
CA THR A 23 -20.97 -8.00 8.65
C THR A 23 -21.87 -7.13 7.78
N VAL A 24 -23.19 -7.18 7.97
CA VAL A 24 -24.13 -6.31 7.24
C VAL A 24 -23.89 -4.85 7.59
N LYS A 25 -23.77 -4.51 8.88
CA LYS A 25 -23.43 -3.16 9.34
C LYS A 25 -22.12 -2.66 8.72
N GLU A 26 -21.11 -3.53 8.66
CA GLU A 26 -19.81 -3.22 8.06
C GLU A 26 -19.93 -2.95 6.55
N CYS A 27 -20.73 -3.72 5.82
CA CYS A 27 -21.00 -3.48 4.39
C CYS A 27 -21.61 -2.09 4.16
N PHE A 28 -22.59 -1.69 4.98
CA PHE A 28 -23.16 -0.34 4.90
C PHE A 28 -22.14 0.74 5.27
N ARG A 29 -21.30 0.50 6.28
CA ARG A 29 -20.23 1.42 6.68
C ARG A 29 -19.24 1.71 5.55
N VAL A 30 -18.89 0.69 4.75
CA VAL A 30 -17.93 0.84 3.64
C VAL A 30 -18.58 1.25 2.32
N ALA A 31 -19.92 1.26 2.21
CA ALA A 31 -20.62 1.60 0.97
C ALA A 31 -20.28 3.00 0.41
N PRO A 32 -20.17 4.07 1.21
CA PRO A 32 -19.75 5.38 0.70
C PRO A 32 -18.35 5.37 0.11
N LEU A 33 -17.41 4.64 0.73
CA LEU A 33 -16.06 4.45 0.20
C LEU A 33 -16.09 3.71 -1.14
N LEU A 34 -16.94 2.69 -1.28
CA LEU A 34 -17.11 1.98 -2.55
C LEU A 34 -17.67 2.92 -3.64
N PHE A 35 -18.64 3.76 -3.29
CA PHE A 35 -19.20 4.76 -4.22
C PHE A 35 -18.15 5.81 -4.63
N MET A 36 -17.34 6.29 -3.70
CA MET A 36 -16.21 7.19 -3.98
C MET A 36 -15.22 6.55 -4.97
N LYS A 37 -14.94 5.24 -4.82
CA LYS A 37 -14.08 4.48 -5.74
C LYS A 37 -14.68 4.33 -7.14
N MET A 38 -15.97 4.60 -7.33
CA MET A 38 -16.58 4.58 -8.66
C MET A 38 -16.38 5.88 -9.42
N THR A 39 -16.00 6.97 -8.76
CA THR A 39 -15.81 8.28 -9.41
C THR A 39 -14.71 8.24 -10.48
N PRO A 40 -14.86 9.01 -11.59
CA PRO A 40 -13.84 9.04 -12.65
C PRO A 40 -12.47 9.48 -12.17
N SER A 41 -12.39 10.43 -11.24
CA SER A 41 -11.13 10.91 -10.65
C SER A 41 -10.40 9.79 -9.91
N TRP A 42 -11.10 9.04 -9.06
CA TRP A 42 -10.49 7.93 -8.33
C TRP A 42 -10.01 6.82 -9.27
N ARG A 43 -10.78 6.51 -10.31
CA ARG A 43 -10.39 5.51 -11.32
C ARG A 43 -9.14 5.94 -12.10
N ARG A 44 -9.06 7.21 -12.50
CA ARG A 44 -7.87 7.76 -13.18
C ARG A 44 -6.66 7.72 -12.28
N HIS A 45 -6.79 8.21 -11.05
CA HIS A 45 -5.72 8.15 -10.05
C HIS A 45 -5.22 6.70 -9.85
N LYS A 46 -6.12 5.73 -9.67
CA LYS A 46 -5.73 4.32 -9.54
C LYS A 46 -5.10 3.75 -10.82
N ALA A 47 -5.49 4.22 -12.00
CA ALA A 47 -4.89 3.82 -13.27
C ALA A 47 -3.46 4.36 -13.40
N GLU A 48 -3.20 5.62 -13.01
CA GLU A 48 -1.86 6.22 -12.97
C GLU A 48 -0.95 5.44 -12.02
N GLN A 49 -1.44 5.13 -10.82
CA GLN A 49 -0.68 4.29 -9.88
C GLN A 49 -0.34 2.92 -10.48
N ARG A 50 -1.29 2.24 -11.14
CA ARG A 50 -1.00 0.95 -11.80
C ARG A 50 -0.04 1.08 -12.97
N LYS A 51 -0.09 2.20 -13.69
CA LYS A 51 0.79 2.49 -14.82
C LYS A 51 2.25 2.55 -14.35
N PHE A 52 2.52 3.27 -13.26
CA PHE A 52 3.85 3.34 -12.64
C PHE A 52 4.45 1.95 -12.40
N ASP A 53 3.66 1.06 -11.80
CA ASP A 53 4.06 -0.33 -11.54
C ASP A 53 4.32 -1.09 -12.83
N SER A 54 3.40 -1.00 -13.80
CA SER A 54 3.50 -1.75 -15.06
C SER A 54 4.71 -1.34 -15.91
N GLU A 55 5.06 -0.05 -15.92
CA GLU A 55 6.20 0.47 -16.70
C GLU A 55 7.54 0.03 -16.12
N ARG A 56 7.58 -0.26 -14.81
CA ARG A 56 8.79 -0.67 -14.09
C ARG A 56 8.82 -2.17 -13.76
N GLY A 57 7.81 -2.93 -14.16
CA GLY A 57 7.68 -4.35 -13.82
C GLY A 57 7.48 -4.63 -12.33
N LEU A 58 6.93 -3.66 -11.60
CA LEU A 58 6.71 -3.73 -10.15
C LEU A 58 5.30 -4.24 -9.81
N ILE A 59 5.14 -4.71 -8.58
CA ILE A 59 3.86 -5.17 -8.02
C ILE A 59 3.64 -4.56 -6.63
N THR A 60 3.72 -3.25 -6.53
CA THR A 60 3.59 -2.50 -5.27
C THR A 60 2.15 -2.02 -5.02
N GLU A 61 1.31 -1.89 -6.06
CA GLU A 61 -0.02 -1.32 -5.98
C GLU A 61 -1.04 -2.26 -5.31
N SER A 62 -0.99 -2.33 -3.98
CA SER A 62 -1.79 -3.29 -3.20
C SER A 62 -2.33 -2.72 -1.89
N LEU A 63 -3.27 -3.46 -1.32
CA LEU A 63 -3.71 -3.33 0.07
C LEU A 63 -3.60 -4.72 0.70
N ILE A 64 -2.62 -4.88 1.59
CA ILE A 64 -2.37 -6.13 2.32
C ILE A 64 -2.72 -5.87 3.78
N PHE A 65 -3.69 -6.61 4.29
CA PHE A 65 -4.13 -6.43 5.67
C PHE A 65 -3.09 -6.97 6.65
N LEU A 66 -2.98 -6.35 7.81
CA LEU A 66 -2.10 -6.79 8.90
C LEU A 66 -2.28 -8.27 9.26
N ASP A 67 -3.54 -8.73 9.37
CA ASP A 67 -3.87 -10.13 9.65
C ASP A 67 -3.41 -11.12 8.54
N ASP A 68 -2.97 -10.62 7.38
CA ASP A 68 -2.48 -11.42 6.26
C ASP A 68 -0.95 -11.26 6.07
N MET A 69 -0.24 -10.62 7.02
CA MET A 69 1.22 -10.45 7.03
C MET A 69 1.88 -11.27 8.16
N GLU A 70 3.04 -11.86 7.89
CA GLU A 70 3.83 -12.60 8.87
C GLU A 70 4.83 -11.68 9.58
N ILE A 71 4.43 -11.08 10.70
CA ILE A 71 5.28 -10.17 11.47
C ILE A 71 5.81 -10.86 12.75
N PRO A 72 7.14 -10.93 12.96
CA PRO A 72 7.70 -11.49 14.17
C PRO A 72 7.54 -10.58 15.39
N GLY A 73 7.30 -11.18 16.55
CA GLY A 73 7.39 -10.52 17.85
C GLY A 73 6.14 -9.74 18.28
N PRO A 74 6.17 -9.12 19.48
CA PRO A 74 5.00 -8.51 20.10
C PRO A 74 4.53 -7.24 19.38
N ASN A 75 5.40 -6.60 18.61
CA ASN A 75 5.09 -5.36 17.89
C ASN A 75 4.17 -5.58 16.69
N ALA A 76 3.91 -6.83 16.28
CA ALA A 76 2.95 -7.15 15.23
C ALA A 76 1.57 -6.51 15.48
N ALA A 77 1.13 -6.47 16.74
CA ALA A 77 -0.15 -5.86 17.13
C ALA A 77 -0.19 -4.33 16.96
N LEU A 78 0.96 -3.67 16.84
CA LEU A 78 1.08 -2.23 16.64
C LEU A 78 1.14 -1.85 15.14
N GLY A 79 1.26 -2.84 14.26
CA GLY A 79 1.34 -2.63 12.82
C GLY A 79 0.04 -2.12 12.21
N SER A 80 0.13 -1.68 10.96
CA SER A 80 -1.02 -1.31 10.12
C SER A 80 -1.01 -2.13 8.84
N ALA A 81 -2.11 -2.11 8.09
CA ALA A 81 -2.15 -2.70 6.76
C ALA A 81 -1.13 -2.01 5.85
N TYR A 82 -0.47 -2.77 4.98
CA TYR A 82 0.28 -2.19 3.88
C TYR A 82 -0.70 -1.56 2.89
N GLN A 83 -0.48 -0.28 2.61
CA GLN A 83 -1.18 0.46 1.58
C GLN A 83 -0.15 1.22 0.76
N ALA A 84 -0.14 0.99 -0.54
CA ALA A 84 0.74 1.72 -1.44
C ALA A 84 0.49 3.23 -1.34
N THR A 85 1.56 3.98 -1.06
CA THR A 85 1.59 5.44 -1.17
C THR A 85 1.42 5.84 -2.63
N ALA A 86 0.71 6.94 -2.89
CA ALA A 86 0.61 7.45 -4.25
C ALA A 86 1.95 8.06 -4.67
N VAL A 87 2.43 7.69 -5.85
CA VAL A 87 3.73 8.15 -6.35
C VAL A 87 3.79 9.68 -6.47
N GLY A 88 2.72 10.29 -6.97
CA GLY A 88 2.62 11.74 -7.10
C GLY A 88 2.66 12.51 -5.78
N ASP A 89 2.32 11.89 -4.65
CA ASP A 89 2.46 12.54 -3.33
C ASP A 89 3.94 12.62 -2.94
N ILE A 90 4.73 11.59 -3.25
CA ILE A 90 6.17 11.56 -3.00
C ILE A 90 6.88 12.53 -3.95
N GLU A 91 6.60 12.44 -5.25
CA GLU A 91 7.17 13.33 -6.27
C GLU A 91 6.83 14.79 -5.96
N GLY A 92 5.58 15.10 -5.62
CA GLY A 92 5.16 16.46 -5.28
C GLY A 92 5.92 17.06 -4.10
N VAL A 93 6.13 16.28 -3.02
CA VAL A 93 6.91 16.74 -1.86
C VAL A 93 8.38 16.96 -2.23
N LEU A 94 8.98 16.05 -3.00
CA LEU A 94 10.38 16.18 -3.43
C LEU A 94 10.58 17.32 -4.42
N ASP A 95 9.62 17.56 -5.32
CA ASP A 95 9.67 18.69 -6.25
C ASP A 95 9.53 20.02 -5.50
N GLU A 96 8.66 20.10 -4.50
CA GLU A 96 8.47 21.31 -3.69
C GLU A 96 9.69 21.65 -2.81
N LEU A 97 10.34 20.63 -2.24
CA LEU A 97 11.57 20.81 -1.46
C LEU A 97 12.72 21.37 -2.30
N ALA A 98 12.77 21.04 -3.60
CA ALA A 98 13.71 21.58 -4.58
C ALA A 98 15.19 21.57 -4.12
N LEU A 99 15.61 20.51 -3.45
CA LEU A 99 16.99 20.35 -2.93
C LEU A 99 17.91 19.72 -3.98
N ASP A 100 19.21 19.93 -3.83
CA ASP A 100 20.21 19.07 -4.45
C ASP A 100 20.30 17.74 -3.67
N TYR A 101 19.54 16.75 -4.11
CA TYR A 101 19.44 15.45 -3.45
C TYR A 101 20.74 14.64 -3.45
N SER A 102 21.74 15.00 -4.25
CA SER A 102 23.03 14.29 -4.33
C SER A 102 23.83 14.31 -3.02
N GLY A 103 23.53 15.26 -2.13
CA GLY A 103 24.08 15.31 -0.78
C GLY A 103 23.33 14.46 0.27
N TYR A 104 22.16 13.92 -0.06
CA TYR A 104 21.21 13.38 0.92
C TYR A 104 20.98 11.87 0.77
N THR A 105 20.59 11.24 1.88
CA THR A 105 20.10 9.86 1.91
C THR A 105 18.60 9.87 2.16
N PHE A 106 17.84 9.24 1.26
CA PHE A 106 16.41 9.01 1.46
C PHE A 106 16.22 7.77 2.34
N ILE A 107 15.43 7.88 3.40
CA ILE A 107 15.12 6.79 4.32
C ILE A 107 13.62 6.68 4.47
N ASP A 108 13.05 5.52 4.14
CA ASP A 108 11.63 5.21 4.32
C ASP A 108 11.45 4.15 5.42
N ILE A 109 10.69 4.49 6.46
CA ILE A 109 10.42 3.62 7.61
C ILE A 109 9.00 3.07 7.46
N GLY A 110 8.90 1.75 7.27
CA GLY A 110 7.67 1.09 6.84
C GLY A 110 7.52 1.10 5.32
N CYS A 111 8.61 0.84 4.59
CA CYS A 111 8.64 0.98 3.14
C CYS A 111 7.76 -0.06 2.41
N GLY A 112 7.35 -1.13 3.09
CA GLY A 112 6.53 -2.21 2.54
C GLY A 112 7.14 -2.79 1.28
N LEU A 113 6.36 -2.83 0.20
CA LEU A 113 6.82 -3.27 -1.13
C LEU A 113 7.73 -2.25 -1.86
N GLY A 114 8.12 -1.16 -1.21
CA GLY A 114 9.17 -0.25 -1.69
C GLY A 114 8.71 0.86 -2.64
N ARG A 115 7.41 1.07 -2.86
CA ARG A 115 6.95 2.09 -3.83
C ARG A 115 7.56 3.48 -3.62
N PRO A 116 7.61 4.06 -2.41
CA PRO A 116 8.25 5.36 -2.22
C PRO A 116 9.75 5.35 -2.56
N LEU A 117 10.44 4.22 -2.35
CA LEU A 117 11.85 4.06 -2.71
C LEU A 117 12.04 4.10 -4.22
N PHE A 118 11.16 3.44 -4.98
CA PHE A 118 11.20 3.47 -6.44
C PHE A 118 10.89 4.85 -7.00
N ALA A 119 9.98 5.60 -6.38
CA ALA A 119 9.73 7.00 -6.73
C ALA A 119 10.96 7.87 -6.40
N ALA A 120 11.55 7.71 -5.21
CA ALA A 120 12.75 8.45 -4.81
C ALA A 120 13.97 8.12 -5.70
N ALA A 121 14.03 6.94 -6.31
CA ALA A 121 15.11 6.55 -7.21
C ALA A 121 15.18 7.37 -8.52
N GLU A 122 14.12 8.10 -8.86
CA GLU A 122 14.11 9.04 -9.99
C GLU A 122 14.83 10.36 -9.64
N TYR A 123 15.16 10.57 -8.37
CA TYR A 123 15.89 11.73 -7.86
C TYR A 123 17.35 11.35 -7.55
N PRO A 124 18.30 12.30 -7.63
CA PRO A 124 19.72 11.99 -7.52
C PRO A 124 20.17 11.78 -6.06
N PHE A 125 19.40 11.09 -5.22
CA PHE A 125 19.82 10.78 -3.85
C PHE A 125 21.13 10.02 -3.81
N ARG A 126 22.03 10.38 -2.88
CA ARG A 126 23.28 9.65 -2.63
C ARG A 126 23.04 8.18 -2.31
N ARG A 127 21.97 7.92 -1.58
CA ARG A 127 21.56 6.58 -1.14
C ARG A 127 20.07 6.57 -0.85
N ILE A 128 19.45 5.42 -1.07
CA ILE A 128 18.05 5.14 -0.75
C ILE A 128 18.01 3.92 0.15
N VAL A 129 17.29 4.02 1.28
CA VAL A 129 17.20 2.96 2.30
C VAL A 129 15.74 2.73 2.66
N GLY A 130 15.28 1.49 2.49
CA GLY A 130 14.01 1.02 3.01
C GLY A 130 14.19 0.25 4.30
N VAL A 131 13.32 0.50 5.28
CA VAL A 131 13.20 -0.30 6.51
C VAL A 131 11.80 -0.88 6.55
N GLU A 132 11.69 -2.20 6.62
CA GLU A 132 10.41 -2.91 6.71
C GLU A 132 10.48 -3.97 7.81
N PHE A 133 9.41 -4.08 8.59
CA PHE A 133 9.33 -4.98 9.75
C PHE A 133 8.56 -6.27 9.44
N ALA A 134 7.77 -6.30 8.36
CA ALA A 134 7.11 -7.47 7.80
C ALA A 134 8.03 -8.15 6.75
N PRO A 135 8.72 -9.26 7.09
CA PRO A 135 9.70 -9.88 6.21
C PRO A 135 9.10 -10.45 4.93
N ASP A 136 7.83 -10.85 4.96
CA ASP A 136 7.09 -11.35 3.81
C ASP A 136 6.81 -10.26 2.77
N LEU A 137 6.51 -9.02 3.21
CA LEU A 137 6.47 -7.88 2.29
C LEU A 137 7.84 -7.59 1.70
N HIS A 138 8.88 -7.58 2.52
CA HIS A 138 10.24 -7.32 2.06
C HIS A 138 10.70 -8.36 1.02
N ALA A 139 10.32 -9.63 1.19
CA ALA A 139 10.66 -10.70 0.25
C ALA A 139 9.91 -10.61 -1.10
N LEU A 140 8.83 -9.84 -1.18
CA LEU A 140 8.05 -9.62 -2.39
C LEU A 140 8.49 -8.36 -3.18
N ALA A 141 9.33 -7.52 -2.58
CA ALA A 141 9.89 -6.32 -3.21
C ALA A 141 11.05 -6.68 -4.16
#